data_AF-A0A822DLC6-F1
#
_entry.id   AF-A0A822DLC6-F1
#
_cell.length_a   1.000
_cell.length_b   1.000
_cell.length_c   1.000
_cell.angle_alpha   90.00
_cell.angle_beta   90.00
_cell.angle_gamma   90.00
#
_symmetry.space_group_name_H-M   'P 1'
#
loop_
_entity.id
_entity.type
_entity.pdbx_description
1 polymer ?
#
loop_
_entity_poly.entity_id
_entity_poly.type
_entity_poly.pdbx_seq_one_letter_code
_entity_poly.pdbx_strand_id
1 'polypeptide(L)' 'SEAAAATAVIITHHGPSLPPPQPIEFKADRPFLFFIRESRQNIVLFSGKFISPPINS' A
#
# COMPACT_ATOMS: atom_id res chain seq x y z
N SER A 1 1.47 15.88 -4.69
CA SER A 1 0.90 14.65 -5.28
C SER A 1 -0.59 14.63 -5.06
N GLU A 2 -1.29 14.14 -6.08
CA GLU A 2 -2.72 14.27 -6.37
C GLU A 2 -3.55 13.09 -5.84
N ALA A 3 -4.88 13.20 -5.89
CA ALA A 3 -5.82 12.12 -5.60
C ALA A 3 -5.57 10.90 -6.52
N ALA A 4 -5.66 9.69 -5.96
CA ALA A 4 -5.60 8.46 -6.75
C ALA A 4 -6.78 8.40 -7.72
N ALA A 5 -6.51 8.32 -9.03
CA ALA A 5 -7.53 8.16 -10.05
C ALA A 5 -8.43 6.94 -9.73
N ALA A 6 -9.73 7.16 -9.61
CA ALA A 6 -10.73 6.12 -9.38
C ALA A 6 -10.73 5.15 -10.56
N THR A 7 -10.00 4.03 -10.43
CA THR A 7 -9.96 3.02 -11.46
C THR A 7 -11.24 2.19 -11.34
N ALA A 8 -12.25 2.52 -12.15
CA ALA A 8 -13.37 1.63 -12.38
C ALA A 8 -12.82 0.35 -13.02
N VAL A 9 -12.82 -0.74 -12.26
CA VAL A 9 -12.36 -2.06 -12.70
C VAL A 9 -13.38 -2.61 -13.71
N ILE A 10 -13.35 -2.12 -14.96
CA ILE A 10 -14.05 -2.76 -16.07
C ILE A 10 -13.12 -3.84 -16.59
N ILE A 11 -13.13 -4.99 -15.91
CA ILE A 11 -12.53 -6.19 -16.48
C ILE A 11 -13.54 -6.74 -17.48
N THR A 12 -13.39 -6.36 -18.75
CA THR A 12 -14.16 -6.95 -19.86
C THR A 12 -13.68 -8.39 -20.08
N HIS A 13 -14.21 -9.32 -19.29
CA HIS A 13 -14.07 -10.75 -19.57
C HIS A 13 -15.21 -11.18 -20.49
N HIS A 14 -14.87 -11.69 -21.68
CA HIS A 14 -15.78 -12.49 -22.50
C HIS A 14 -15.96 -13.87 -21.84
N GLY A 15 -16.67 -13.93 -20.70
CA GLY A 15 -16.85 -15.12 -19.87
C GLY A 15 -17.67 -14.82 -18.61
N PRO A 16 -18.10 -15.83 -17.81
CA PRO A 16 -18.85 -15.59 -16.59
C PRO A 16 -18.08 -14.63 -15.69
N SER A 17 -18.71 -13.50 -15.35
CA SER A 17 -18.13 -12.43 -14.54
C SER A 17 -17.74 -12.98 -13.17
N LEU A 18 -16.44 -13.23 -12.94
CA LEU A 18 -15.95 -13.43 -11.58
C LEU A 18 -16.07 -12.10 -10.84
N PRO A 19 -16.61 -12.09 -9.62
CA PRO A 19 -16.60 -10.89 -8.80
C PRO A 19 -15.14 -10.42 -8.63
N PRO A 20 -14.89 -9.10 -8.62
CA PRO A 20 -13.55 -8.57 -8.44
C PRO A 20 -12.95 -9.11 -7.14
N PRO A 21 -11.63 -9.35 -7.08
CA PRO A 21 -10.97 -9.75 -5.85
C PRO A 21 -11.31 -8.76 -4.73
N GLN A 22 -11.65 -9.29 -3.55
CA GLN A 22 -11.87 -8.45 -2.39
C GLN A 22 -10.57 -7.69 -2.05
N PRO A 23 -10.62 -6.39 -1.77
CA PRO A 23 -9.45 -5.65 -1.32
C PRO A 23 -8.84 -6.27 -0.07
N ILE A 24 -7.51 -6.37 -0.03
CA ILE A 24 -6.81 -6.80 1.18
C ILE A 24 -6.70 -5.60 2.11
N GLU A 25 -7.24 -5.73 3.32
CA GLU A 25 -7.11 -4.69 4.35
C GLU A 25 -5.70 -4.69 4.94
N PHE A 26 -5.01 -3.55 4.84
CA PHE A 26 -3.75 -3.31 5.53
C PHE A 26 -3.96 -2.29 6.65
N LYS A 27 -3.88 -2.74 7.90
CA LYS A 27 -4.04 -1.91 9.11
C LYS A 27 -2.73 -1.80 9.88
N ALA A 28 -2.10 -0.62 9.81
CA ALA A 28 -0.84 -0.30 10.49
C ALA A 28 -1.05 0.31 11.89
N ASP A 29 -1.89 -0.32 12.71
CA ASP A 29 -2.28 0.13 14.06
C ASP A 29 -1.42 -0.47 15.19
N ARG A 30 -0.30 -1.11 14.83
CA ARG A 30 0.64 -1.78 15.72
C ARG A 30 2.06 -1.67 15.14
N PRO A 31 3.11 -1.97 15.92
CA PRO A 31 4.48 -1.88 15.44
C PRO A 31 4.74 -2.53 14.08
N PHE A 32 5.43 -1.83 13.19
CA PHE A 32 5.75 -2.30 11.84
C PHE A 32 7.17 -1.91 11.41
N LEU A 33 7.72 -2.68 10.47
CA LEU A 33 8.98 -2.36 9.80
C LEU A 33 8.70 -1.51 8.56
N PHE A 34 9.58 -0.57 8.25
CA PHE A 34 9.48 0.24 7.05
C PHE A 34 10.83 0.35 6.34
N PHE A 35 10.75 0.52 5.02
CA PHE A 35 11.89 0.74 4.14
C PHE A 35 11.51 1.84 3.14
N ILE A 36 12.38 2.84 3.01
CA ILE A 36 12.34 3.79 1.90
C ILE A 36 13.48 3.38 0.97
N ARG A 37 13.13 3.00 -0.25
CA ARG A 37 14.08 2.50 -1.23
C ARG A 37 13.93 3.20 -2.57
N GLU A 38 15.05 3.36 -3.25
CA GLU A 38 15.07 3.61 -4.68
C GLU A 38 14.56 2.34 -5.39
N SER A 39 13.60 2.50 -6.30
CA SER A 39 12.82 1.38 -6.83
C SER A 39 13.48 0.65 -8.00
N ARG A 40 14.37 1.29 -8.76
CA ARG A 40 15.01 0.71 -9.94
C ARG A 40 16.09 -0.30 -9.58
N GLN A 41 16.91 0.02 -8.59
CA GLN A 41 18.04 -0.77 -8.13
C GLN A 41 17.80 -1.40 -6.76
N ASN A 42 16.64 -1.14 -6.16
CA ASN A 42 16.24 -1.67 -4.85
C ASN A 42 17.16 -1.26 -3.71
N ILE A 43 17.80 -0.11 -3.84
CA ILE A 43 18.72 0.42 -2.84
C ILE A 43 17.91 0.97 -1.68
N VAL A 44 18.15 0.44 -0.48
CA VAL A 44 17.54 0.93 0.75
C VAL A 44 18.20 2.25 1.14
N LEU A 45 17.43 3.33 1.11
CA LEU A 45 17.85 4.67 1.51
C LEU A 45 17.66 4.87 3.01
N PHE A 46 16.53 4.38 3.54
CA PHE A 46 16.23 4.39 4.96
C PHE A 46 15.51 3.10 5.37
N SER A 47 15.76 2.64 6.59
CA SER A 47 15.08 1.49 7.17
C SER A 47 14.86 1.71 8.66
N GLY A 48 13.75 1.20 9.20
CA GLY A 48 13.50 1.30 10.62
C GLY A 48 12.29 0.51 11.09
N LYS A 49 12.01 0.65 12.38
CA LYS A 49 10.83 0.11 13.05
C LYS A 49 10.02 1.26 13.62
N PHE A 50 8.76 1.36 13.27
CA PHE A 50 7.81 2.27 13.92
C PHE A 50 7.20 1.55 15.11
N ILE A 51 7.41 2.08 16.32
CA ILE A 51 6.91 1.46 17.57
C ILE A 51 5.74 2.23 18.17
N SER A 52 5.86 3.56 18.21
CA SER A 52 4.86 4.43 18.82
C SER A 52 4.90 5.79 18.13
N PRO A 53 3.75 6.47 17.99
CA PRO A 53 3.71 7.85 17.53
C PRO A 53 4.43 8.77 18.53
N PRO A 54 4.96 9.91 18.06
CA PRO A 54 5.51 10.92 18.94
C PRO A 54 4.40 11.49 19.85
N ILE A 55 4.75 11.76 21.11
CA ILE A 55 3.88 12.50 22.03
C ILE A 55 4.03 13.99 21.67
N ASN A 56 2.94 14.66 21.30
CA ASN A 56 2.97 16.13 21.14
C ASN A 56 3.27 16.76 22.51
N SER A 57 4.33 17.57 22.57
CA SER A 57 4.63 18.43 23.73
C SER A 57 3.82 19.72 23.68
#